data_AF-A0AAV3XUX3-F1
#
_entry.id   AF-A0AAV3XUX3-F1
#
_cell.length_a   1.000
_cell.length_b   1.000
_cell.length_c   1.000
_cell.angle_alpha   90.00
_cell.angle_beta   90.00
_cell.angle_gamma   90.00
#
_symmetry.space_group_name_H-M   'P 1'
#
loop_
_entity.id
_entity.type
_entity.pdbx_description
1 polymer ?
#
loop_
_entity_poly.entity_id
_entity_poly.type
_entity_poly.pdbx_seq_one_letter_code
_entity_poly.pdbx_strand_id
1 'polypeptide(L)'
;MIRANRRVKQKKIADEVGISKERVHHIVTTVLGYRKVSAHWVPRQLTVEMKAQRKDMCTQLLGQPTPAVGPGWQRASDGSTPINSLCFLYLNTPTQPWRFTT
;
A
#
# COMPACT_ATOMS: atom_id res chain seq x y z
N MET A 1 -3.47 21.47 -11.51
CA MET A 1 -4.26 20.39 -12.14
C MET A 1 -3.84 18.97 -11.68
N ILE A 2 -2.59 18.55 -11.88
CA ILE A 2 -2.11 17.18 -11.51
C ILE A 2 -2.10 16.94 -10.00
N ARG A 3 -1.73 17.94 -9.19
CA ARG A 3 -1.72 17.85 -7.71
C ARG A 3 -3.13 17.68 -7.12
N ALA A 4 -4.14 18.31 -7.73
CA ALA A 4 -5.53 18.21 -7.27
C ALA A 4 -6.16 16.86 -7.65
N ASN A 5 -5.85 16.34 -8.84
CA ASN A 5 -6.37 15.07 -9.33
C ASN A 5 -5.25 14.19 -9.91
N ARG A 6 -4.85 13.17 -9.13
CA ARG A 6 -3.82 12.20 -9.55
C ARG A 6 -4.23 11.26 -10.70
N ARG A 7 -5.51 11.28 -11.10
CA ARG A 7 -6.10 10.39 -12.14
C ARG A 7 -6.32 11.09 -13.49
N VAL A 8 -5.71 12.25 -13.70
CA VAL A 8 -5.88 13.02 -14.95
C VAL A 8 -5.10 12.37 -16.10
N LYS A 9 -5.72 12.32 -17.29
CA LYS A 9 -5.07 11.84 -18.53
C LYS A 9 -4.17 12.94 -19.12
N GLN A 10 -2.98 12.57 -19.59
CA GLN A 10 -2.05 13.50 -20.27
C GLN A 10 -2.70 14.24 -21.45
N LYS A 11 -3.60 13.59 -22.20
CA LYS A 11 -4.33 14.23 -23.31
C LYS A 11 -5.16 15.42 -22.83
N LYS A 12 -5.89 15.28 -21.73
CA LYS A 12 -6.69 16.37 -21.17
C LYS A 12 -5.82 17.57 -20.78
N ILE A 13 -4.63 17.30 -20.24
CA ILE A 13 -3.65 18.34 -19.90
C ILE A 13 -3.10 19.01 -21.17
N ALA A 14 -2.80 18.22 -22.20
CA ALA A 14 -2.36 18.71 -23.50
C ALA A 14 -3.40 19.63 -24.15
N ASP A 15 -4.67 19.21 -24.14
CA ASP A 15 -5.79 19.97 -24.69
C ASP A 15 -6.03 21.28 -23.91
N GLU A 16 -5.94 21.25 -22.58
CA GLU A 16 -6.13 22.44 -21.73
C GLU A 16 -4.98 23.45 -21.83
N VAL A 17 -3.74 22.99 -21.99
CA VAL A 17 -2.55 23.87 -22.05
C VAL A 17 -2.19 24.23 -23.50
N GLY A 18 -2.76 23.54 -24.49
CA GLY A 18 -2.46 23.75 -25.91
C GLY A 18 -1.07 23.28 -26.33
N ILE A 19 -0.54 22.25 -25.66
CA ILE A 19 0.82 21.72 -25.88
C ILE A 19 0.72 20.27 -26.39
N SER A 20 1.72 19.81 -27.17
CA SER A 20 1.78 18.42 -27.59
C SER A 20 1.89 17.44 -26.40
N LYS A 21 1.31 16.25 -26.56
CA LYS A 21 1.29 15.21 -25.52
C LYS A 21 2.70 14.81 -25.04
N GLU A 22 3.68 14.78 -25.93
CA GLU A 22 5.06 14.44 -25.59
C GLU A 22 5.71 15.47 -24.68
N ARG A 23 5.51 16.76 -24.97
CA ARG A 23 6.01 17.86 -24.13
C ARG A 23 5.35 17.82 -22.75
N VAL A 24 4.06 17.52 -22.68
CA VAL A 24 3.38 17.27 -21.39
C VAL A 24 4.04 16.10 -20.66
N HIS A 25 4.29 14.97 -21.31
CA HIS A 25 4.94 13.83 -20.67
C HIS A 25 6.33 14.17 -20.11
N HIS A 26 7.13 14.91 -20.88
CA HIS A 26 8.46 15.37 -20.45
C HIS A 26 8.39 16.31 -19.24
N ILE A 27 7.49 17.29 -19.25
CA ILE A 27 7.31 18.21 -18.12
C ILE A 27 6.88 17.43 -16.87
N VAL A 28 5.91 16.52 -17.01
CA VAL A 28 5.39 15.75 -15.88
C VAL A 28 6.46 14.84 -15.27
N THR A 29 7.24 14.16 -16.10
CA THR A 29 8.19 13.14 -15.65
C THR A 29 9.54 13.72 -15.27
N THR A 30 10.09 14.61 -16.10
CA THR A 30 11.44 15.14 -15.96
C THR A 30 11.49 16.43 -15.14
N VAL A 31 10.60 17.38 -15.39
CA VAL A 31 10.63 18.69 -14.69
C VAL A 31 9.94 18.58 -13.33
N LEU A 32 8.78 17.93 -13.27
CA LEU A 32 8.00 17.79 -12.04
C LEU A 32 8.32 16.52 -11.25
N GLY A 33 9.06 15.57 -11.83
CA GLY A 33 9.44 14.32 -11.17
C GLY A 33 8.27 13.36 -10.87
N TYR A 34 7.11 13.54 -11.50
CA TYR A 34 5.95 12.69 -11.26
C TYR A 34 6.05 11.38 -12.03
N ARG A 35 5.78 10.28 -11.32
CA ARG A 35 5.63 8.95 -11.93
C ARG A 35 4.16 8.58 -12.12
N LYS A 36 3.90 7.71 -13.09
CA LYS A 36 2.57 7.11 -13.28
C LYS A 36 2.23 6.23 -12.07
N VAL A 37 1.08 6.48 -11.45
CA VAL A 37 0.57 5.68 -10.32
C VAL A 37 -0.48 4.69 -10.84
N SER A 38 -0.35 3.42 -10.47
CA SER A 38 -1.39 2.41 -10.67
C SER A 38 -2.37 2.40 -9.50
N ALA A 39 -3.63 2.11 -9.76
CA ALA A 39 -4.60 1.83 -8.71
C ALA A 39 -4.56 0.34 -8.39
N HIS A 40 -4.58 -0.01 -7.10
CA HIS A 40 -4.77 -1.38 -6.66
C HIS A 40 -6.26 -1.69 -6.58
N TRP A 41 -6.63 -2.93 -6.89
CA TRP A 41 -7.99 -3.41 -6.69
C TRP A 41 -8.30 -3.52 -5.20
N VAL A 42 -9.46 -2.99 -4.81
CA VAL A 42 -9.96 -3.06 -3.44
C VAL A 42 -11.24 -3.90 -3.46
N PRO A 43 -11.37 -4.97 -2.65
CA PRO A 43 -12.48 -5.91 -2.73
C PRO A 43 -13.88 -5.30 -2.50
N ARG A 44 -13.98 -4.21 -1.73
CA ARG A 44 -15.26 -3.60 -1.40
C ARG A 44 -15.14 -2.10 -1.18
N GLN A 45 -16.16 -1.37 -1.59
CA GLN A 45 -16.36 0.02 -1.22
C GLN A 45 -16.98 0.10 0.18
N LEU A 46 -16.22 0.61 1.15
CA LEU A 46 -16.69 0.78 2.53
C LEU A 46 -17.55 2.05 2.69
N THR A 47 -18.63 1.95 3.47
CA THR A 47 -19.42 3.12 3.91
C THR A 47 -18.64 3.95 4.93
N VAL A 48 -19.17 5.12 5.30
CA VAL A 48 -18.52 6.03 6.25
C VAL A 48 -18.45 5.38 7.64
N GLU A 49 -19.53 4.73 8.05
CA GLU A 49 -19.67 4.05 9.35
C GLU A 49 -18.68 2.88 9.44
N MET A 50 -18.56 2.07 8.39
CA MET A 50 -17.61 0.95 8.36
C MET A 50 -16.15 1.42 8.47
N LYS A 51 -15.81 2.58 7.89
CA LYS A 51 -14.47 3.17 8.01
C LYS A 51 -14.21 3.65 9.43
N ALA A 52 -15.20 4.27 10.06
CA ALA A 52 -15.10 4.73 11.45
C ALA A 52 -14.90 3.54 12.40
N GLN A 53 -15.72 2.50 12.30
CA GLN A 53 -15.58 1.27 13.08
C GLN A 53 -14.22 0.61 12.87
N ARG A 54 -13.75 0.50 11.63
CA ARG A 54 -12.43 -0.06 11.34
C ARG A 54 -11.31 0.75 11.98
N LYS A 55 -11.40 2.09 11.94
CA LYS A 55 -10.42 2.97 12.56
C LYS A 55 -10.40 2.77 14.08
N ASP A 56 -11.57 2.74 14.71
CA ASP A 56 -11.73 2.56 16.15
C ASP A 56 -11.17 1.21 16.64
N MET A 57 -11.54 0.11 15.97
CA MET A 57 -11.00 -1.22 16.27
C MET A 57 -9.47 -1.26 16.12
N CYS A 58 -8.92 -0.68 15.04
CA CYS A 58 -7.47 -0.62 14.86
C CYS A 58 -6.78 0.20 15.96
N THR A 59 -7.35 1.33 16.37
CA THR A 59 -6.78 2.13 17.45
C THR A 59 -6.82 1.43 18.80
N GLN A 60 -7.90 0.69 19.10
CA GLN A 60 -8.02 -0.09 20.32
C GLN A 60 -6.96 -1.22 20.36
N LEU A 61 -6.80 -1.95 19.26
CA LEU A 61 -5.82 -3.04 19.16
C LEU A 61 -4.37 -2.54 19.25
N LEU A 62 -4.06 -1.36 18.69
CA LEU A 62 -2.72 -0.77 18.77
C LEU A 62 -2.41 -0.18 20.15
N GLY A 63 -3.43 0.26 20.89
CA GLY A 63 -3.28 0.82 22.24
C GLY A 63 -3.27 -0.23 23.35
N GLN A 64 -3.67 -1.47 23.06
CA GLN A 64 -3.58 -2.56 24.03
C GLN A 64 -2.11 -2.94 24.27
N PRO A 65 -1.71 -3.21 25.53
CA PRO A 65 -0.44 -3.84 25.80
C PRO A 65 -0.46 -5.17 25.06
N THR A 66 0.38 -5.30 24.02
CA THR A 66 0.51 -6.56 23.31
C THR A 66 0.78 -7.64 24.35
N PRO A 67 -0.04 -8.70 24.48
CA PRO A 67 0.32 -9.81 25.34
C PRO A 67 1.71 -10.24 24.92
N ALA A 68 2.63 -10.34 25.88
CA ALA A 68 4.04 -10.60 25.65
C ALA A 68 4.14 -11.64 24.54
N VAL A 69 4.60 -11.18 23.37
CA VAL A 69 4.71 -12.06 22.21
C VAL A 69 5.60 -13.20 22.69
N GLY A 70 5.05 -14.42 22.74
CA GLY A 70 5.84 -15.61 23.01
C GLY A 70 7.07 -15.62 22.08
N PRO A 71 8.13 -16.36 22.43
CA PRO A 71 9.51 -16.13 21.95
C PRO A 71 9.77 -16.30 20.44
N GLY A 72 8.75 -16.33 19.58
CA GLY A 72 8.86 -16.53 18.13
C GLY A 72 8.74 -15.29 17.25
N TRP A 73 8.21 -14.15 17.71
CA TRP A 73 8.09 -12.93 16.87
C TRP A 73 8.75 -11.73 17.53
N GLN A 74 10.08 -11.65 17.44
CA GLN A 74 10.80 -10.44 17.80
C GLN A 74 10.73 -9.45 16.62
N ARG A 75 10.23 -8.24 16.89
CA ARG A 75 10.30 -7.12 15.97
C ARG A 75 11.78 -6.73 15.88
N ALA A 76 12.44 -7.02 14.75
CA ALA A 76 13.81 -6.56 14.50
C ALA A 76 13.86 -5.04 14.70
N SER A 77 14.51 -4.62 15.79
CA SER A 77 14.61 -3.22 16.21
C SER A 77 15.93 -2.56 15.77
N ASP A 78 16.68 -3.21 14.90
CA ASP A 78 17.85 -2.68 14.25
C ASP A 78 17.52 -2.35 12.79
N GLY A 79 17.46 -1.05 12.49
CA GLY A 79 17.15 -0.51 11.16
C GLY A 79 18.26 -0.75 10.11
N SER A 80 18.82 -1.95 10.05
CA SER A 80 19.97 -2.28 9.20
C SER A 80 19.69 -3.36 8.16
N THR A 81 18.44 -3.75 7.91
CA THR A 81 18.12 -4.64 6.77
C THR A 81 17.48 -3.85 5.63
N PRO A 82 18.09 -3.84 4.42
CA PRO A 82 17.44 -3.27 3.26
C PRO A 82 16.20 -4.11 2.90
N ILE A 83 15.16 -3.43 2.43
CA ILE A 83 13.79 -3.91 2.14
C ILE A 83 13.72 -5.15 1.21
N ASN A 84 14.85 -5.60 0.65
CA ASN A 84 14.92 -6.64 -0.38
C ASN A 84 15.50 -7.98 0.09
N SER A 85 15.67 -8.21 1.40
CA SER A 85 16.10 -9.53 1.91
C SER A 85 14.90 -10.35 2.38
N LEU A 86 14.28 -11.08 1.44
CA LEU A 86 13.38 -12.18 1.72
C LEU A 86 14.18 -13.35 2.33
N CYS A 87 14.54 -13.29 3.60
CA CYS A 87 15.02 -14.45 4.34
C CYS A 87 13.83 -15.18 4.95
N PHE A 88 13.15 -15.98 4.13
CA PHE A 88 12.34 -17.10 4.62
C PHE A 88 13.30 -18.22 5.05
N LEU A 89 13.59 -18.33 6.34
CA LEU A 89 14.13 -19.56 6.90
C LEU A 89 12.97 -20.36 7.50
N TYR A 90 12.51 -21.33 6.70
CA TYR A 90 11.53 -22.34 7.07
C TYR A 90 12.24 -23.37 7.95
N LEU A 91 11.97 -23.37 9.26
CA LEU A 91 12.42 -24.44 10.16
C LEU A 91 11.21 -25.01 10.92
N ASN A 92 10.68 -26.06 10.28
CA ASN A 92 10.06 -27.25 10.86
C ASN A 92 9.44 -27.16 12.26
N THR A 93 8.13 -27.38 12.35
CA THR A 93 7.58 -28.54 13.08
C THR A 93 6.18 -28.91 12.56
N PRO A 94 5.81 -30.20 12.57
CA PRO A 94 4.71 -30.74 11.79
C PRO A 94 3.42 -30.73 12.60
N THR A 95 2.34 -30.25 12.01
CA THR A 95 0.95 -30.75 12.19
C THR A 95 0.03 -29.85 11.36
N GLN A 96 -0.17 -30.24 10.12
CA GLN A 96 -1.38 -29.90 9.36
C GLN A 96 -2.17 -31.20 9.20
N PRO A 97 -3.51 -31.16 9.27
CA PRO A 97 -4.19 -30.97 8.00
C PRO A 97 -5.44 -30.08 8.08
N TRP A 98 -5.42 -28.98 7.33
CA TRP A 98 -6.66 -28.34 6.84
C TRP A 98 -7.37 -29.30 5.88
N ARG A 99 -8.50 -29.88 6.31
CA ARG A 99 -9.48 -30.46 5.38
C ARG A 99 -10.41 -29.35 4.90
N PHE A 100 -10.40 -29.08 3.60
CA PHE A 100 -11.54 -28.48 2.92
C PHE A 100 -12.53 -29.61 2.61
N THR A 101 -13.76 -29.50 3.10
CA THR A 101 -14.88 -30.30 2.58
C THR A 101 -15.81 -29.39 1.79
N THR A 102 -16.06 -29.80 0.55
CA THR A 102 -17.16 -29.35 -0.31
C THR A 102 -18.52 -29.69 0.31
#